data_AF-A0A6B3CAV3-F1
#
_entry.id   AF-A0A6B3CAV3-F1
#
_cell.length_a   1.000
_cell.length_b   1.000
_cell.length_c   1.000
_cell.angle_alpha   90.00
_cell.angle_beta   90.00
_cell.angle_gamma   90.00
#
_symmetry.space_group_name_H-M   'P 1'
#
loop_
_entity.id
_entity.type
_entity.pdbx_description
1 polymer ?
#
loop_
_entity_poly.entity_id
_entity_poly.type
_entity_poly.pdbx_seq_one_letter_code
_entity_poly.pdbx_strand_id
1 'polypeptide(L)'
;KADAEQVAVAVGDLPLAVEQAGAWIAETATPVSAYLEQLAQQTARVLGLNQPPGYPEPVAATWNVSIERLQSRSPAAVRLLQLCAFFAPEPISANLLYSKEMIDALKPYDASLQEKLVLGRVIREIGRFAMAKVDQVSNSIQVHRLVQA
;
A
#
# COMPACT_ATOMS: atom_id res chain seq x y z
N LYS A 1 -2.73 5.60 24.94
CA LYS A 1 -3.30 4.23 25.14
C LYS A 1 -4.69 4.13 24.53
N ALA A 2 -5.63 5.02 24.86
CA ALA A 2 -6.97 5.04 24.27
C ALA A 2 -6.97 5.10 22.72
N ASP A 3 -6.15 5.97 22.12
CA ASP A 3 -6.11 6.11 20.66
C ASP A 3 -5.68 4.83 19.91
N ALA A 4 -4.73 4.08 20.48
CA ALA A 4 -4.27 2.82 19.87
C ALA A 4 -5.36 1.74 19.90
N GLU A 5 -6.13 1.70 21.00
CA GLU A 5 -7.26 0.78 21.17
C GLU A 5 -8.43 1.16 20.24
N GLN A 6 -8.70 2.46 20.08
CA GLN A 6 -9.71 2.94 19.12
C GLN A 6 -9.36 2.56 17.68
N VAL A 7 -8.09 2.70 17.28
CA VAL A 7 -7.63 2.29 15.95
C VAL A 7 -7.75 0.78 15.78
N ALA A 8 -7.30 -0.01 16.77
CA ALA A 8 -7.36 -1.47 16.71
C ALA A 8 -8.80 -1.98 16.53
N VAL A 9 -9.74 -1.46 17.31
CA VAL A 9 -11.17 -1.78 17.19
C VAL A 9 -11.73 -1.36 15.83
N ALA A 10 -11.40 -0.16 15.35
CA ALA A 10 -11.91 0.35 14.07
C ALA A 10 -11.43 -0.47 12.86
N VAL A 11 -10.24 -1.07 12.95
CA VAL A 11 -9.70 -1.96 11.91
C VAL A 11 -10.00 -3.44 12.15
N GLY A 12 -10.86 -3.75 13.13
CA GLY A 12 -11.34 -5.10 13.43
C GLY A 12 -10.33 -6.02 14.12
N ASP A 13 -9.35 -5.47 14.83
CA ASP A 13 -8.26 -6.19 15.52
C ASP A 13 -7.46 -7.14 14.59
N LEU A 14 -7.47 -6.85 13.28
CA LEU A 14 -6.75 -7.63 12.29
C LEU A 14 -5.28 -7.17 12.27
N PRO A 15 -4.30 -8.06 12.53
CA PRO A 15 -2.90 -7.65 12.68
C PRO A 15 -2.35 -6.80 11.53
N LEU A 16 -2.69 -7.15 10.27
CA LEU A 16 -2.26 -6.37 9.11
C LEU A 16 -2.94 -5.00 9.04
N ALA A 17 -4.24 -4.93 9.34
CA ALA A 17 -4.96 -3.67 9.28
C ALA A 17 -4.43 -2.70 10.37
N VAL A 18 -4.05 -3.23 11.53
CA VAL A 18 -3.36 -2.48 12.59
C VAL A 18 -1.99 -1.99 12.13
N GLU A 19 -1.20 -2.85 11.46
CA GLU A 19 0.11 -2.47 10.90
C GLU A 19 -0.03 -1.33 9.88
N GLN A 20 -0.98 -1.45 8.94
CA GLN A 20 -1.23 -0.44 7.90
C GLN A 20 -1.74 0.87 8.50
N ALA A 21 -2.66 0.82 9.47
CA ALA A 21 -3.14 1.99 10.19
C ALA A 21 -2.00 2.72 10.90
N GLY A 22 -1.15 1.98 11.61
CA GLY A 22 0.01 2.52 12.31
C GLY A 22 1.00 3.18 11.34
N ALA A 23 1.32 2.51 10.23
CA ALA A 23 2.21 3.05 9.20
C ALA A 23 1.66 4.35 8.59
N TRP A 24 0.37 4.39 8.28
CA TRP A 24 -0.28 5.57 7.72
C TRP A 24 -0.30 6.76 8.68
N ILE A 25 -0.64 6.53 9.95
CA ILE A 25 -0.66 7.58 10.98
C ILE A 25 0.75 8.13 11.20
N ALA A 26 1.76 7.26 11.26
CA ALA A 26 3.16 7.65 11.42
C ALA A 26 3.67 8.48 10.22
N GLU A 27 3.35 8.08 8.99
CA GLU A 27 3.83 8.74 7.78
C GLU A 27 3.12 10.09 7.52
N THR A 28 1.84 10.21 7.89
CA THR A 28 1.05 11.42 7.61
C THR A 28 1.03 12.42 8.77
N ALA A 29 1.41 11.99 9.98
CA ALA A 29 1.26 12.76 11.22
C ALA A 29 -0.17 13.28 11.45
N THR A 30 -1.17 12.61 10.87
CA THR A 30 -2.58 12.97 10.99
C THR A 30 -3.09 12.60 12.39
N PRO A 31 -3.93 13.44 13.03
CA PRO A 31 -4.60 13.05 14.28
C PRO A 31 -5.43 11.78 14.11
N VAL A 32 -5.45 10.94 15.15
CA VAL A 32 -6.16 9.64 15.12
C VAL A 32 -7.64 9.80 14.82
N SER A 33 -8.30 10.84 15.35
CA SER A 33 -9.71 11.13 15.04
C SER A 33 -9.96 11.35 13.54
N ALA A 34 -9.09 12.11 12.86
CA ALA A 34 -9.22 12.36 11.43
C ALA A 34 -8.93 11.10 10.59
N TYR A 35 -7.99 10.25 11.03
CA TYR A 35 -7.80 8.93 10.41
C TYR A 35 -9.06 8.06 10.51
N LEU A 36 -9.70 8.01 11.69
CA LEU A 36 -10.92 7.22 11.91
C LEU A 36 -12.09 7.73 11.04
N GLU A 37 -12.21 9.04 10.85
CA GLU A 37 -13.20 9.61 9.93
C GLU A 37 -12.96 9.19 8.47
N GLN A 38 -11.70 9.23 8.00
CA GLN A 38 -11.34 8.79 6.66
C GLN A 38 -11.56 7.29 6.48
N LEU A 39 -11.22 6.48 7.49
CA LEU A 39 -11.47 5.04 7.48
C LEU A 39 -12.97 4.73 7.35
N ALA A 40 -13.82 5.40 8.15
CA ALA A 40 -15.27 5.21 8.09
C ALA A 40 -15.86 5.57 6.72
N GLN A 41 -15.38 6.65 6.09
CA GLN A 41 -15.78 7.02 4.72
C GLN A 41 -15.40 5.95 3.70
N GLN A 42 -14.20 5.36 3.82
CA GLN A 42 -13.77 4.28 2.92
C GLN A 42 -14.53 2.98 3.16
N THR A 43 -14.82 2.60 4.41
CA THR A 43 -15.65 1.43 4.71
C THR A 43 -17.02 1.53 4.04
N ALA A 44 -17.65 2.71 4.09
CA ALA A 44 -18.92 2.95 3.41
C ALA A 44 -18.82 2.82 1.87
N ARG A 45 -17.71 3.25 1.26
CA ARG A 45 -17.46 3.07 -0.18
C ARG A 45 -17.24 1.61 -0.55
N VAL A 46 -16.48 0.89 0.28
CA VAL A 46 -16.16 -0.53 0.09
C VAL A 46 -17.41 -1.41 0.16
N LEU A 47 -18.32 -1.13 1.10
CA LEU A 47 -19.62 -1.79 1.22
C LEU A 47 -20.50 -1.63 -0.04
N GLY A 48 -20.24 -0.61 -0.87
CA GLY A 48 -20.89 -0.40 -2.15
C GLY A 48 -20.27 -1.17 -3.33
N LEU A 49 -19.18 -1.91 -3.12
CA LEU A 49 -18.45 -2.67 -4.13
C LEU A 49 -18.62 -4.18 -3.92
N ASN A 50 -18.72 -4.95 -5.00
CA ASN A 50 -18.68 -6.41 -4.93
C ASN A 50 -17.28 -6.88 -4.50
N GLN A 51 -17.09 -7.11 -3.21
CA GLN A 51 -15.84 -7.65 -2.68
C GLN A 51 -15.69 -9.14 -2.98
N PRO A 52 -14.45 -9.65 -3.15
CA PRO A 52 -14.19 -11.08 -3.17
C PRO A 52 -14.72 -11.72 -1.88
N PRO A 53 -15.45 -12.85 -1.95
CA PRO A 53 -15.97 -13.52 -0.77
C PRO A 53 -14.83 -13.92 0.18
N GLY A 54 -14.95 -13.54 1.46
CA GLY A 54 -13.95 -13.82 2.50
C GLY A 54 -12.92 -12.70 2.74
N TYR A 55 -13.04 -11.55 2.07
CA TYR A 55 -12.19 -10.39 2.30
C TYR A 55 -12.76 -9.47 3.40
N PRO A 56 -12.08 -9.26 4.55
CA PRO A 56 -12.62 -8.41 5.60
C PRO A 56 -12.70 -6.93 5.17
N GLU A 57 -13.88 -6.32 5.32
CA GLU A 57 -14.12 -4.91 5.02
C GLU A 57 -13.10 -3.93 5.65
N PRO A 58 -12.66 -4.11 6.92
CA PRO A 58 -11.71 -3.18 7.55
C PRO A 58 -10.34 -3.16 6.86
N VAL A 59 -9.93 -4.28 6.27
CA VAL A 59 -8.67 -4.38 5.50
C VAL A 59 -8.80 -3.59 4.21
N ALA A 60 -9.91 -3.74 3.49
CA ALA A 60 -10.17 -3.00 2.25
C ALA A 60 -10.23 -1.49 2.48
N ALA A 61 -10.89 -1.06 3.55
CA ALA A 61 -11.01 0.36 3.89
C ALA A 61 -9.64 0.96 4.23
N THR A 62 -8.85 0.30 5.09
CA THR A 62 -7.50 0.74 5.48
C THR A 62 -6.56 0.78 4.27
N TRP A 63 -6.68 -0.21 3.38
CA TRP A 63 -5.97 -0.27 2.11
C TRP A 63 -6.30 0.93 1.21
N ASN A 64 -7.59 1.23 1.02
CA ASN A 64 -8.03 2.33 0.16
C ASN A 64 -7.55 3.70 0.67
N VAL A 65 -7.59 3.95 1.99
CA VAL A 65 -7.04 5.18 2.60
C VAL A 65 -5.55 5.34 2.25
N SER A 66 -4.80 4.24 2.33
CA SER A 66 -3.37 4.22 2.03
C SER A 66 -3.08 4.36 0.53
N ILE A 67 -3.86 3.72 -0.35
CA ILE A 67 -3.72 3.88 -1.81
C ILE A 67 -4.07 5.29 -2.27
N GLU A 68 -5.15 5.91 -1.76
CA GLU A 68 -5.50 7.30 -2.11
C GLU A 68 -4.38 8.26 -1.72
N ARG A 69 -3.78 8.07 -0.53
CA ARG A 69 -2.65 8.87 -0.09
C ARG A 69 -1.41 8.63 -0.94
N LEU A 70 -1.11 7.37 -1.25
CA LEU A 70 0.02 7.00 -2.11
C LEU A 70 -0.15 7.58 -3.53
N GLN A 71 -1.35 7.54 -4.10
CA GLN A 71 -1.67 8.10 -5.41
C GLN A 71 -1.38 9.60 -5.47
N SER A 72 -1.71 10.33 -4.40
CA SER A 72 -1.45 11.77 -4.30
C SER A 72 0.05 12.12 -4.22
N ARG A 73 0.88 11.21 -3.69
CA ARG A 73 2.32 11.41 -3.49
C ARG A 73 3.18 10.87 -4.62
N SER A 74 2.85 9.69 -5.12
CA SER A 74 3.58 8.97 -6.16
C SER A 74 2.61 8.10 -6.98
N PRO A 75 2.08 8.62 -8.09
CA PRO A 75 1.30 7.84 -9.04
C PRO A 75 2.05 6.61 -9.56
N ALA A 76 3.37 6.71 -9.74
CA ALA A 76 4.22 5.59 -10.13
C ALA A 76 4.26 4.47 -9.09
N ALA A 77 4.17 4.78 -7.78
CA ALA A 77 4.14 3.76 -6.73
C ALA A 77 2.84 2.95 -6.78
N VAL A 78 1.70 3.61 -7.03
CA VAL A 78 0.43 2.92 -7.24
C VAL A 78 0.48 2.07 -8.51
N ARG A 79 1.03 2.60 -9.60
CA ARG A 79 1.19 1.81 -10.82
C ARG A 79 2.07 0.58 -10.62
N LEU A 80 3.17 0.72 -9.88
CA LEU A 80 4.05 -0.40 -9.54
C LEU A 80 3.30 -1.44 -8.70
N LEU A 81 2.51 -1.04 -7.70
CA LEU A 81 1.66 -1.96 -6.94
C LEU A 81 0.67 -2.71 -7.84
N GLN A 82 0.01 -2.03 -8.77
CA GLN A 82 -0.91 -2.66 -9.72
C GLN A 82 -0.21 -3.69 -10.61
N LEU A 83 0.98 -3.39 -11.10
CA LEU A 83 1.79 -4.35 -11.86
C LEU A 83 2.17 -5.54 -10.96
N CYS A 84 2.51 -5.27 -9.71
CA CYS A 84 2.89 -6.31 -8.77
C CYS A 84 1.74 -7.25 -8.38
N ALA A 85 0.49 -6.77 -8.44
CA ALA A 85 -0.70 -7.58 -8.16
C ALA A 85 -0.90 -8.75 -9.13
N PHE A 86 -0.28 -8.71 -10.32
CA PHE A 86 -0.32 -9.80 -11.30
C PHE A 86 0.75 -10.87 -11.08
N PHE A 87 1.70 -10.65 -10.18
CA PHE A 87 2.66 -11.69 -9.80
C PHE A 87 2.09 -12.59 -8.72
N ALA A 88 2.64 -13.78 -8.65
CA ALA A 88 2.36 -14.73 -7.59
C ALA A 88 2.87 -14.21 -6.22
N PRO A 89 2.40 -14.75 -5.08
CA PRO A 89 2.69 -14.24 -3.71
C PRO A 89 4.15 -14.38 -3.26
N GLU A 90 5.01 -14.92 -4.12
CA GLU A 90 6.44 -15.05 -3.90
C GLU A 90 7.16 -13.69 -4.03
N PRO A 91 8.34 -13.54 -3.40
CA PRO A 91 9.14 -12.33 -3.52
C PRO A 91 9.47 -12.02 -4.99
N ILE A 92 9.13 -10.81 -5.43
CA ILE A 92 9.45 -10.30 -6.75
C ILE A 92 10.92 -9.87 -6.75
N SER A 93 11.72 -10.46 -7.64
CA SER A 93 13.15 -10.16 -7.76
C SER A 93 13.40 -8.70 -8.13
N ALA A 94 14.41 -8.07 -7.52
CA ALA A 94 14.93 -6.77 -7.96
C ALA A 94 15.28 -6.74 -9.45
N ASN A 95 15.80 -7.82 -10.02
CA ASN A 95 16.19 -7.80 -11.44
C ASN A 95 14.97 -7.51 -12.33
N LEU A 96 13.79 -8.00 -11.95
CA LEU A 96 12.54 -7.71 -12.64
C LEU A 96 12.06 -6.29 -12.33
N LEU A 97 12.12 -5.87 -11.07
CA LEU A 97 11.69 -4.52 -10.67
C LEU A 97 12.53 -3.44 -11.34
N TYR A 98 13.86 -3.58 -11.35
CA TYR A 98 14.81 -2.66 -11.97
C TYR A 98 15.08 -2.99 -13.45
N SER A 99 14.22 -3.79 -14.09
CA SER A 99 14.26 -4.04 -15.52
C SER A 99 13.90 -2.77 -16.32
N LYS A 100 14.33 -2.74 -17.58
CA LYS A 100 14.03 -1.59 -18.45
C LYS A 100 12.53 -1.50 -18.70
N GLU A 101 11.88 -2.64 -18.90
CA GLU A 101 10.46 -2.78 -19.18
C GLU A 101 9.61 -2.25 -18.02
N MET A 102 9.99 -2.58 -16.78
CA MET A 102 9.31 -2.05 -15.59
C MET A 102 9.47 -0.53 -15.49
N ILE A 103 10.68 -0.02 -15.69
CA ILE A 103 10.93 1.44 -15.65
C ILE A 103 10.14 2.15 -16.75
N ASP A 104 10.15 1.62 -17.98
CA ASP A 104 9.41 2.18 -19.11
C ASP A 104 7.89 2.18 -18.86
N ALA A 105 7.35 1.16 -18.20
CA ALA A 105 5.94 1.09 -17.82
C ALA A 105 5.54 2.14 -16.75
N LEU A 106 6.50 2.63 -15.97
CA LEU A 106 6.28 3.61 -14.90
C LEU A 106 6.54 5.05 -15.32
N LYS A 107 7.34 5.29 -16.37
CA LYS A 107 7.65 6.64 -16.89
C LYS A 107 6.44 7.56 -17.13
N PRO A 108 5.29 7.07 -17.63
CA PRO A 108 4.11 7.93 -17.79
C PRO A 108 3.55 8.48 -16.46
N TYR A 109 3.89 7.84 -15.34
CA TYR A 109 3.40 8.15 -14.00
C TYR A 109 4.44 8.88 -13.13
N ASP A 110 5.70 8.89 -13.55
CA ASP A 110 6.78 9.68 -12.97
C ASP A 110 7.88 9.93 -14.02
N ALA A 111 7.91 11.15 -14.57
CA ALA A 111 8.87 11.55 -15.59
C ALA A 111 10.33 11.61 -15.10
N SER A 112 10.56 11.55 -13.79
CA SER A 112 11.90 11.52 -13.21
C SER A 112 12.55 10.13 -13.27
N LEU A 113 11.80 9.09 -13.64
CA LEU A 113 12.30 7.71 -13.85
C LEU A 113 13.16 7.59 -15.12
N GLN A 114 14.28 8.29 -15.14
CA GLN A 114 15.30 8.19 -16.19
C GLN A 114 16.38 7.15 -15.84
N GLU A 115 16.56 6.86 -14.54
CA GLU A 115 17.59 5.96 -14.03
C GLU A 115 17.04 4.96 -13.01
N LYS A 116 17.70 3.81 -12.89
CA LYS A 116 17.37 2.74 -11.92
C LYS A 116 17.34 3.25 -10.48
N LEU A 117 18.17 4.25 -10.14
CA LEU A 117 18.24 4.82 -8.79
C LEU A 117 16.94 5.49 -8.35
N VAL A 118 16.15 6.03 -9.29
CA VAL A 118 14.89 6.71 -8.99
C VAL A 118 13.79 5.71 -8.64
N LEU A 119 13.85 4.49 -9.18
CA LEU A 119 12.90 3.43 -8.84
C LEU A 119 12.98 3.04 -7.35
N GLY A 120 14.16 3.12 -6.74
CA GLY A 120 14.32 2.88 -5.30
C GLY A 120 13.48 3.82 -4.43
N ARG A 121 13.22 5.05 -4.89
CA ARG A 121 12.31 5.99 -4.23
C ARG A 121 10.86 5.52 -4.32
N VAL A 122 10.42 5.11 -5.51
CA VAL A 122 9.07 4.59 -5.75
C VAL A 122 8.79 3.37 -4.86
N ILE A 123 9.73 2.44 -4.80
CA ILE A 123 9.67 1.25 -3.94
C ILE A 123 9.59 1.65 -2.45
N ARG A 124 10.34 2.67 -2.03
CA ARG A 124 10.30 3.16 -0.65
C ARG A 124 8.97 3.80 -0.29
N GLU A 125 8.32 4.53 -1.22
CA GLU A 125 6.98 5.07 -0.96
C GLU A 125 5.95 3.95 -0.72
N ILE A 126 6.07 2.81 -1.43
CA ILE A 126 5.22 1.63 -1.18
C ILE A 126 5.45 1.07 0.25
N GLY A 127 6.72 0.94 0.65
CA GLY A 127 7.08 0.42 1.97
C GLY A 127 6.59 1.29 3.14
N ARG A 128 6.51 2.62 2.96
CA ARG A 128 6.07 3.56 4.00
C ARG A 128 4.63 3.36 4.46
N PHE A 129 3.77 2.82 3.61
CA PHE A 129 2.38 2.54 3.93
C PHE A 129 2.14 1.06 4.27
N ALA A 130 3.20 0.28 4.54
CA ALA A 130 3.12 -1.16 4.80
C ALA A 130 2.38 -1.95 3.70
N MET A 131 2.42 -1.47 2.45
CA MET A 131 1.74 -2.12 1.32
C MET A 131 2.55 -3.27 0.74
N ALA A 132 3.86 -3.26 0.97
CA ALA A 132 4.75 -4.34 0.59
C ALA A 132 5.93 -4.44 1.57
N LYS A 133 6.38 -5.66 1.80
CA LYS A 133 7.62 -5.93 2.52
C LYS A 133 8.78 -5.76 1.55
N VAL A 134 9.66 -4.82 1.85
CA VAL A 134 10.91 -4.60 1.11
C VAL A 134 12.04 -5.29 1.85
N ASP A 135 12.59 -6.35 1.27
CA ASP A 135 13.81 -6.97 1.76
C ASP A 135 15.01 -6.32 1.07
N GLN A 136 15.81 -5.58 1.83
CA GLN A 136 17.00 -4.90 1.32
C GLN A 136 18.18 -5.85 1.11
N VAL A 137 18.21 -7.01 1.78
CA VAL A 137 19.29 -8.00 1.69
C VAL A 137 19.14 -8.81 0.42
N SER A 138 17.93 -9.30 0.13
CA SER A 138 17.62 -10.02 -1.12
C SER A 138 17.21 -9.09 -2.27
N ASN A 139 17.10 -7.78 -2.00
CA ASN A 139 16.59 -6.75 -2.91
C ASN A 139 15.28 -7.24 -3.56
N SER A 140 14.32 -7.66 -2.74
CA SER A 140 13.04 -8.19 -3.22
C SER A 140 11.87 -7.43 -2.62
N ILE A 141 10.76 -7.40 -3.34
CA ILE A 141 9.50 -6.88 -2.84
C ILE A 141 8.52 -8.03 -2.76
N GLN A 142 7.95 -8.22 -1.58
CA GLN A 142 6.81 -9.09 -1.41
C GLN A 142 5.60 -8.22 -1.13
N VAL A 143 4.67 -8.19 -2.08
CA VAL A 143 3.39 -7.53 -1.87
C VAL A 143 2.53 -8.46 -1.01
N HIS A 144 1.78 -7.89 -0.06
CA HIS A 144 0.89 -8.69 0.76
C HIS A 144 -0.16 -9.39 -0.11
N ARG A 145 -0.48 -10.66 0.22
CA ARG A 145 -1.45 -11.48 -0.53
C ARG A 145 -2.81 -10.81 -0.75
N LEU A 146 -3.16 -9.86 0.11
CA LEU A 146 -4.41 -9.09 0.08
C LEU A 146 -4.46 -8.05 -1.05
N VAL A 147 -3.35 -7.82 -1.74
CA VAL A 147 -3.26 -7.00 -2.97
C VAL A 147 -3.39 -7.86 -4.23
N GLN A 148 -3.21 -9.17 -4.10
CA GLN A 148 -3.20 -10.13 -5.20
C GLN A 148 -4.54 -10.88 -5.37
N ALA A 149 -5.58 -10.47 -4.63
CA ALA A 149 -6.90 -11.11 -4.60
C ALA A 149 -7.92 -10.37 -5.47
#